data_AF-U2CXJ8-F1
#
_entry.id   AF-U2CXJ8-F1
#
_cell.length_a   1.000
_cell.length_b   1.000
_cell.length_c   1.000
_cell.angle_alpha   90.00
_cell.angle_beta   90.00
_cell.angle_gamma   90.00
#
_symmetry.space_group_name_H-M   'P 1'
#
loop_
_entity.id
_entity.type
_entity.pdbx_description
1 polymer ?
#
loop_
_entity_poly.entity_id
_entity_poly.type
_entity_poly.pdbx_seq_one_letter_code
_entity_poly.pdbx_strand_id
1 'polypeptide(L)'
;MYVKEFIESSIFNNLDVKSQDLLLDLFKKLESIDFIVVKRNEPTIVLKARNMFESNPKSQCNIATIRFKEGYITVGPYKNLDENIVKCKTIEDINEDLINKIIDIYNEKSLKL
;
A
#
# COMPACT_ATOMS: atom_id res chain seq x y z
N MET A 1 10.24 2.25 5.07
CA MET A 1 10.00 3.55 5.71
C MET A 1 8.63 3.52 6.34
N TYR A 2 8.46 4.18 7.48
CA TYR A 2 7.16 4.40 8.08
C TYR A 2 6.30 5.28 7.18
N VAL A 3 4.97 5.25 7.35
CA VAL A 3 4.04 6.07 6.56
C VAL A 3 4.38 7.56 6.68
N LYS A 4 4.70 8.04 7.89
CA LYS A 4 5.12 9.42 8.12
C LYS A 4 6.38 9.80 7.34
N GLU A 5 7.42 8.96 7.41
CA GLU A 5 8.66 9.16 6.65
C GLU A 5 8.41 9.14 5.13
N PHE A 6 7.48 8.32 4.66
CA PHE A 6 7.10 8.27 3.25
C PHE A 6 6.42 9.57 2.80
N ILE A 7 5.49 10.11 3.58
CA ILE A 7 4.79 11.37 3.29
C ILE A 7 5.77 12.55 3.25
N GLU A 8 6.79 12.54 4.11
CA GLU A 8 7.84 13.56 4.14
C GLU A 8 8.90 13.37 3.01
N SER A 9 8.89 12.24 2.31
CA SER A 9 9.90 11.91 1.31
C SER A 9 9.71 12.62 -0.03
N SER A 10 10.80 12.76 -0.78
CA SER A 10 10.75 13.25 -2.17
C SER A 10 9.94 12.33 -3.10
N ILE A 11 9.76 11.05 -2.75
CA ILE A 11 8.95 10.12 -3.55
C ILE A 11 7.50 10.58 -3.54
N PHE A 12 6.95 10.89 -2.37
CA PHE A 12 5.57 11.37 -2.23
C PHE A 12 5.41 12.78 -2.78
N ASN A 13 6.32 13.69 -2.43
CA ASN A 13 6.25 15.08 -2.84
C ASN A 13 6.39 15.30 -4.37
N ASN A 14 6.98 14.34 -5.09
CA ASN A 14 7.09 14.38 -6.55
C ASN A 14 5.86 13.78 -7.28
N LEU A 15 4.89 13.20 -6.56
CA LEU A 15 3.65 12.75 -7.16
C LEU A 15 2.74 13.94 -7.50
N ASP A 16 1.85 13.77 -8.47
CA ASP A 16 0.80 14.75 -8.70
C ASP A 16 -0.14 14.83 -7.48
N VAL A 17 -0.72 16.02 -7.25
CA VAL A 17 -1.58 16.31 -6.09
C VAL A 17 -2.67 15.26 -5.90
N LYS A 18 -3.25 14.79 -7.00
CA LYS A 18 -4.33 13.81 -6.95
C LYS A 18 -3.84 12.43 -6.50
N SER A 19 -2.68 11.99 -6.98
CA SER A 19 -2.04 10.76 -6.46
C SER A 19 -1.67 10.89 -4.98
N GLN A 20 -1.25 12.08 -4.52
CA GLN A 20 -0.99 12.34 -3.10
C GLN A 20 -2.27 12.20 -2.26
N ASP A 21 -3.37 12.83 -2.67
CA ASP A 21 -4.67 12.77 -1.98
C ASP A 21 -5.19 11.34 -1.85
N LEU A 22 -5.12 10.56 -2.94
CA LEU A 22 -5.52 9.16 -2.96
C LEU A 22 -4.68 8.29 -2.02
N LEU A 23 -3.38 8.56 -1.93
CA LEU A 23 -2.50 7.84 -1.00
C LEU A 23 -2.79 8.18 0.46
N LEU A 24 -3.04 9.46 0.76
CA LEU A 24 -3.39 9.89 2.12
C LEU A 24 -4.71 9.25 2.57
N ASP A 25 -5.71 9.20 1.69
CA ASP A 25 -6.98 8.52 1.98
C ASP A 25 -6.78 7.01 2.20
N LEU A 26 -5.99 6.35 1.33
CA LEU A 26 -5.64 4.94 1.50
C LEU A 26 -4.93 4.68 2.83
N PHE A 27 -3.93 5.47 3.20
CA PHE A 27 -3.19 5.28 4.45
C PHE A 27 -4.05 5.54 5.68
N LYS A 28 -4.92 6.55 5.63
CA LYS A 28 -5.88 6.81 6.72
C LYS A 28 -6.81 5.62 6.93
N LYS A 29 -7.35 5.04 5.84
CA LYS A 29 -8.22 3.86 5.92
C LYS A 29 -7.50 2.58 6.36
N LEU A 30 -6.17 2.54 6.26
CA LEU A 30 -5.33 1.43 6.71
C LEU A 30 -4.67 1.69 8.07
N GLU A 31 -5.06 2.74 8.81
CA GLU A 31 -4.41 3.10 10.09
C GLU A 31 -4.51 2.03 11.19
N SER A 32 -5.44 1.08 11.03
CA SER A 32 -5.65 -0.03 11.97
C SER A 32 -4.63 -1.17 11.85
N ILE A 33 -3.76 -1.16 10.83
CA ILE A 33 -2.76 -2.22 10.62
C ILE A 33 -1.34 -1.64 10.61
N ASP A 34 -0.37 -2.42 11.10
CA ASP A 34 1.03 -1.99 11.20
C ASP A 34 1.83 -2.42 9.95
N PHE A 35 2.06 -1.47 9.05
CA PHE A 35 2.78 -1.69 7.80
C PHE A 35 3.87 -0.65 7.55
N ILE A 36 4.83 -1.03 6.72
CA ILE A 36 5.82 -0.12 6.16
C ILE A 36 5.62 0.05 4.66
N VAL A 37 6.09 1.19 4.14
CA VAL A 37 6.17 1.47 2.71
C VAL A 37 7.58 1.13 2.22
N VAL A 38 7.67 0.42 1.11
CA VAL A 38 8.94 0.10 0.44
C VAL A 38 8.88 0.50 -1.02
N LYS A 39 9.83 1.35 -1.45
CA LYS A 39 10.04 1.70 -2.87
C LYS A 39 10.47 0.46 -3.65
N ARG A 40 9.89 0.27 -4.84
CA ARG A 40 10.40 -0.64 -5.88
C ARG A 40 10.76 0.14 -7.14
N ASN A 41 11.27 -0.56 -8.16
CA ASN A 41 11.57 0.02 -9.46
C ASN A 41 10.36 0.85 -9.96
N GLU A 42 10.64 2.06 -10.43
CA GLU A 42 9.69 3.17 -10.51
C GLU A 42 8.47 2.90 -11.43
N PRO A 43 7.32 3.58 -11.21
CA PRO A 43 6.90 4.34 -10.03
C PRO A 43 5.94 3.48 -9.17
N THR A 44 6.51 2.53 -8.42
CA THR A 44 5.75 1.55 -7.62
C THR A 44 6.22 1.54 -6.17
N ILE A 45 5.28 1.51 -5.23
CA ILE A 45 5.54 1.18 -3.82
C ILE A 45 4.84 -0.12 -3.44
N VAL A 46 5.34 -0.76 -2.39
CA VAL A 46 4.75 -1.97 -1.82
C VAL A 46 4.55 -1.75 -0.33
N LEU A 47 3.35 -2.08 0.14
CA LEU A 47 3.02 -2.15 1.56
C LEU A 47 3.44 -3.52 2.09
N LYS A 48 4.14 -3.55 3.21
CA LYS A 48 4.60 -4.79 3.85
C LYS A 48 4.22 -4.83 5.32
N ALA A 49 3.84 -6.00 5.82
CA ALA A 49 3.60 -6.21 7.25
C ALA A 49 4.90 -5.96 8.02
N ARG A 50 4.89 -4.98 8.92
CA ARG A 50 6.12 -4.45 9.53
C ARG A 50 6.84 -5.51 10.34
N ASN A 51 6.14 -6.13 11.28
CA ASN A 51 6.65 -7.21 12.14
C ASN A 51 7.39 -8.32 11.35
N MET A 52 6.83 -8.79 10.25
CA MET A 52 7.44 -9.82 9.40
C MET A 52 8.63 -9.31 8.60
N PHE A 53 8.58 -8.05 8.14
CA PHE A 53 9.66 -7.47 7.37
C PHE A 53 10.88 -7.17 8.24
N GLU A 54 10.66 -6.62 9.43
CA GLU A 54 11.73 -6.33 10.39
C GLU A 54 12.37 -7.61 10.92
N SER A 55 11.60 -8.69 11.15
CA SER A 55 12.15 -9.98 11.56
C SER A 55 12.94 -10.68 10.45
N ASN A 56 12.44 -10.61 9.20
CA ASN A 56 13.11 -11.17 8.04
C ASN A 56 12.76 -10.36 6.77
N PRO A 57 13.63 -9.47 6.27
CA PRO A 57 13.36 -8.66 5.10
C PRO A 57 13.08 -9.46 3.80
N LYS A 58 13.52 -10.73 3.75
CA LYS A 58 13.28 -11.65 2.62
C LYS A 58 11.96 -12.41 2.73
N SER A 59 11.19 -12.21 3.80
CA SER A 59 9.88 -12.85 3.97
C SER A 59 8.87 -12.39 2.92
N GLN A 60 7.89 -13.25 2.60
CA GLN A 60 6.76 -12.91 1.73
C GLN A 60 5.73 -12.03 2.49
N CYS A 61 6.16 -10.87 2.97
CA CYS A 61 5.37 -9.96 3.80
C CYS A 61 4.62 -8.86 3.04
N ASN A 62 4.64 -8.88 1.70
CA ASN A 62 3.89 -7.89 0.90
C ASN A 62 2.38 -8.02 1.14
N ILE A 63 1.69 -6.91 1.37
CA ILE A 63 0.23 -6.84 1.60
C ILE A 63 -0.46 -6.25 0.38
N ALA A 64 0.12 -5.20 -0.21
CA ALA A 64 -0.42 -4.54 -1.40
C ALA A 64 0.69 -3.91 -2.24
N THR A 65 0.48 -3.87 -3.56
CA THR A 65 1.30 -3.12 -4.52
C THR A 65 0.54 -1.87 -4.95
N ILE A 66 1.18 -0.71 -4.91
CA ILE A 66 0.59 0.55 -5.39
C ILE A 66 1.45 1.09 -6.53
N ARG A 67 0.84 1.34 -7.69
CA ARG A 67 1.51 1.91 -8.85
C ARG A 67 0.97 3.30 -9.11
N PHE A 68 1.87 4.24 -9.36
CA PHE A 68 1.50 5.63 -9.66
C PHE A 68 1.32 5.81 -11.16
N LYS A 69 0.25 6.49 -11.54
CA LYS A 69 -0.06 6.88 -12.91
C LYS A 69 -0.52 8.32 -12.88
N GLU A 70 -0.40 9.02 -14.00
CA GLU A 70 -0.81 10.43 -14.06
C GLU A 70 -2.31 10.55 -13.72
N GLY A 71 -2.61 11.23 -12.59
CA GLY A 71 -3.96 11.51 -12.13
C GLY A 71 -4.74 10.33 -11.54
N TYR A 72 -4.08 9.21 -11.23
CA TYR A 72 -4.68 8.06 -10.51
C TYR A 72 -3.63 7.10 -9.95
N ILE A 73 -4.01 6.32 -8.93
CA ILE A 73 -3.19 5.19 -8.46
C ILE A 73 -3.87 3.87 -8.82
N THR A 74 -3.09 2.79 -8.90
CA THR A 74 -3.66 1.44 -8.92
C THR A 74 -3.21 0.68 -7.70
N VAL A 75 -4.13 0.01 -7.02
CA VAL A 75 -3.88 -0.75 -5.79
C VAL A 75 -4.17 -2.22 -6.05
N GLY A 76 -3.16 -3.07 -5.91
CA GLY A 76 -3.27 -4.52 -6.04
C GLY A 76 -3.03 -5.21 -4.69
N PRO A 77 -4.06 -5.71 -4.00
CA PRO A 77 -3.89 -6.57 -2.83
C PRO A 77 -3.12 -7.85 -3.19
N TYR A 78 -2.12 -8.21 -2.37
CA TYR A 78 -1.16 -9.28 -2.64
C TYR A 78 -1.70 -10.68 -2.30
N LYS A 79 -2.84 -11.08 -2.88
CA LYS A 79 -3.46 -12.40 -2.67
C LYS A 79 -3.19 -13.39 -3.82
N ASN A 80 -3.25 -12.94 -5.08
CA ASN A 80 -3.06 -13.77 -6.28
C ASN A 80 -2.41 -12.95 -7.42
N LEU A 81 -1.08 -12.84 -7.47
CA LEU A 81 -0.35 -12.30 -8.65
C LEU A 81 -0.88 -10.95 -9.23
N ASP A 82 -1.41 -10.06 -8.39
CA ASP A 82 -2.04 -8.80 -8.79
C ASP A 82 -3.30 -8.94 -9.70
N GLU A 83 -4.05 -10.04 -9.65
CA GLU A 83 -5.31 -10.20 -10.43
C GLU A 83 -6.41 -9.20 -10.03
N ASN A 84 -6.35 -8.64 -8.82
CA ASN A 84 -7.33 -7.70 -8.28
C ASN A 84 -6.77 -6.26 -8.23
N ILE A 85 -6.15 -5.79 -9.32
CA ILE A 85 -5.72 -4.39 -9.41
C ILE A 85 -6.95 -3.49 -9.54
N VAL A 86 -7.20 -2.69 -8.50
CA VAL A 86 -8.22 -1.64 -8.51
C VAL A 86 -7.59 -0.35 -9.02
N LYS A 87 -8.26 0.30 -9.97
CA LYS A 87 -7.87 1.63 -10.47
C LYS A 87 -8.60 2.70 -9.66
N CYS A 88 -7.87 3.48 -8.88
CA CYS A 88 -8.44 4.52 -8.03
C CYS A 88 -8.21 5.90 -8.65
N LYS A 89 -9.27 6.48 -9.20
CA LYS A 89 -9.33 7.85 -9.71
C LYS A 89 -9.94 8.82 -8.70
N THR A 90 -10.72 8.33 -7.75
CA THR A 90 -11.32 9.13 -6.67
C THR A 90 -11.19 8.39 -5.34
N ILE A 91 -11.47 9.07 -4.22
CA ILE A 91 -11.42 8.49 -2.88
C ILE A 91 -12.49 7.40 -2.68
N GLU A 92 -13.59 7.46 -3.43
CA GLU A 92 -14.67 6.45 -3.42
C GLU A 92 -14.23 5.13 -4.04
N ASP A 93 -13.27 5.15 -4.99
CA ASP A 93 -12.69 3.93 -5.55
C ASP A 93 -11.86 3.17 -4.49
N ILE A 94 -11.43 3.85 -3.43
CA ILE A 94 -10.78 3.25 -2.24
C ILE A 94 -11.88 2.82 -1.26
N ASN A 95 -12.71 1.88 -1.68
CA ASN A 95 -13.88 1.44 -0.92
C ASN A 95 -13.53 0.40 0.17
N GLU A 96 -14.53 0.08 1.01
CA GLU A 96 -14.39 -0.89 2.10
C GLU A 96 -13.96 -2.27 1.61
N ASP A 97 -14.42 -2.72 0.43
CA ASP A 97 -14.02 -4.01 -0.14
C ASP A 97 -12.51 -4.07 -0.42
N LEU A 98 -11.93 -3.01 -0.97
CA LEU A 98 -10.49 -2.93 -1.21
C LEU A 98 -9.72 -2.91 0.12
N ILE A 99 -10.17 -2.11 1.08
CA ILE A 99 -9.54 -1.98 2.40
C ILE A 99 -9.57 -3.32 3.15
N ASN A 100 -10.73 -3.97 3.20
CA ASN A 100 -10.90 -5.27 3.85
C ASN A 100 -10.01 -6.35 3.21
N LYS A 101 -9.90 -6.37 1.87
CA LYS A 101 -8.97 -7.29 1.19
C LYS A 101 -7.51 -7.09 1.62
N ILE A 102 -7.07 -5.84 1.81
CA ILE A 102 -5.71 -5.53 2.26
C ILE A 102 -5.53 -5.97 3.72
N ILE A 103 -6.50 -5.66 4.58
CA ILE A 103 -6.49 -6.03 6.00
C ILE A 103 -6.49 -7.56 6.18
N ASP A 104 -7.30 -8.29 5.41
CA ASP A 104 -7.33 -9.76 5.46
C ASP A 104 -5.97 -10.35 5.13
N ILE A 105 -5.29 -9.85 4.10
CA ILE A 105 -3.95 -10.29 3.72
C ILE A 105 -2.94 -9.98 4.82
N TYR A 106 -3.06 -8.82 5.47
CA TYR A 106 -2.23 -8.47 6.62
C TYR A 106 -2.44 -9.45 7.78
N ASN A 107 -3.70 -9.74 8.13
CA ASN A 107 -4.04 -10.66 9.22
C ASN A 107 -3.57 -12.09 8.93
N GLU A 108 -3.79 -12.61 7.71
CA GLU A 108 -3.29 -13.91 7.26
C GLU A 108 -1.77 -14.05 7.37
N LYS A 109 -1.04 -12.94 7.23
CA LYS A 109 0.42 -12.87 7.32
C LYS A 109 0.89 -12.77 8.77
N SER A 110 0.26 -11.90 9.55
CA SER A 110 0.58 -11.72 10.97
C SER A 110 0.29 -12.96 11.82
N LEU A 111 -0.69 -13.78 11.45
CA LEU A 111 -0.99 -15.07 12.10
C LEU A 111 0.03 -16.19 11.79
N LYS A 112 0.94 -15.99 10.84
CA LYS A 112 1.99 -16.95 10.47
C LYS A 112 3.33 -16.70 11.15
N LEU A 113 3.39 -15.69 12.02
CA LEU A 113 4.52 -15.43 12.92
C LEU A 113 4.42 -16.31 14.17
#